data_AF-A0A9X8N7V6-F1
#
_entry.id   AF-A0A9X8N7V6-F1
#
_cell.length_a   1.000
_cell.length_b   1.000
_cell.length_c   1.000
_cell.angle_alpha   90.00
_cell.angle_beta   90.00
_cell.angle_gamma   90.00
#
_symmetry.space_group_name_H-M   'P 1'
#
loop_
_entity.id
_entity.type
_entity.pdbx_description
1 polymer ?
#
loop_
_entity_poly.entity_id
_entity_poly.type
_entity_poly.pdbx_seq_one_letter_code
_entity_poly.pdbx_strand_id
1 'polypeptide(L)'
;MITRDNVSPELVDKLKTVLDLYSAKLHGWDDDRYVDAEFPDAFAASSFADCSGLLEYAFMQQTWDDGTVKRGVSLSKTVVISFPMWAFANYLEI
;
A
#
# COMPACT_ATOMS: atom_id res chain seq x y z
N MET A 1 -5.60 13.71 -12.20
CA MET A 1 -4.92 13.22 -10.98
C MET A 1 -5.99 12.96 -9.93
N ILE A 2 -6.05 11.75 -9.37
CA ILE A 2 -7.01 11.39 -8.31
C ILE A 2 -6.50 11.98 -6.98
N THR A 3 -7.38 12.62 -6.23
CA THR A 3 -7.16 13.22 -4.90
C THR A 3 -8.23 12.70 -3.94
N ARG A 4 -8.03 12.94 -2.64
CA ARG A 4 -8.98 12.52 -1.60
C ARG A 4 -10.39 13.08 -1.83
N ASP A 5 -10.49 14.29 -2.37
CA ASP A 5 -11.77 14.98 -2.61
C ASP A 5 -12.53 14.49 -3.85
N ASN A 6 -11.87 13.80 -4.78
CA ASN A 6 -12.46 13.39 -6.06
C ASN A 6 -12.49 11.87 -6.25
N VAL A 7 -12.06 11.11 -5.25
CA VAL A 7 -12.13 9.66 -5.25
C VAL A 7 -13.57 9.18 -5.05
N SER A 8 -14.01 8.22 -5.85
CA SER A 8 -15.33 7.62 -5.63
C SER A 8 -15.29 6.67 -4.41
N PRO A 9 -16.37 6.61 -3.62
CA PRO A 9 -16.49 5.60 -2.55
C PRO A 9 -16.34 4.17 -3.07
N GLU A 10 -16.79 3.90 -4.29
CA GLU A 10 -16.65 2.60 -4.95
C GLU A 10 -15.18 2.21 -5.13
N LEU A 11 -14.32 3.14 -5.56
CA LEU A 11 -12.89 2.87 -5.72
C LEU A 11 -12.22 2.58 -4.36
N VAL A 12 -12.64 3.27 -3.31
CA VAL A 12 -12.16 3.02 -1.94
C VAL A 12 -12.59 1.64 -1.45
N ASP A 13 -13.82 1.20 -1.71
CA ASP A 13 -14.28 -0.13 -1.31
C ASP A 13 -13.64 -1.25 -2.13
N LYS A 14 -13.38 -1.02 -3.43
CA LYS A 14 -12.55 -1.93 -4.24
C LYS A 14 -11.14 -2.06 -3.66
N LEU A 15 -10.54 -0.95 -3.26
CA LEU A 15 -9.24 -0.97 -2.61
C LEU A 15 -9.25 -1.82 -1.34
N LYS A 16 -10.21 -1.59 -0.43
CA LYS A 16 -10.33 -2.41 0.80
C LYS A 16 -10.48 -3.89 0.47
N THR A 17 -11.33 -4.23 -0.49
CA THR A 17 -11.56 -5.61 -0.94
C THR A 17 -10.25 -6.26 -1.42
N VAL A 18 -9.45 -5.54 -2.21
CA VAL A 18 -8.15 -6.05 -2.68
C VAL A 18 -7.18 -6.19 -1.52
N LEU A 19 -7.08 -5.20 -0.63
CA LEU A 19 -6.20 -5.25 0.55
C LEU A 19 -6.55 -6.42 1.49
N ASP A 20 -7.84 -6.72 1.66
CA ASP A 20 -8.31 -7.85 2.47
C ASP A 20 -7.80 -9.20 1.95
N LEU A 21 -7.63 -9.37 0.63
CA LEU A 21 -7.03 -10.59 0.04
C LEU A 21 -5.60 -10.84 0.52
N TYR A 22 -4.88 -9.78 0.87
CA TYR A 22 -3.51 -9.83 1.39
C TYR A 22 -3.45 -9.68 2.91
N SER A 23 -4.60 -9.76 3.60
CA SER A 23 -4.74 -9.50 5.04
C SER A 23 -4.18 -8.13 5.45
N ALA A 24 -4.25 -7.16 4.54
CA ALA A 24 -3.69 -5.84 4.74
C ALA A 24 -4.73 -4.88 5.31
N LYS A 25 -4.29 -4.02 6.22
CA LYS A 25 -5.13 -3.00 6.86
C LYS A 25 -4.88 -1.65 6.21
N LEU A 26 -5.94 -0.98 5.77
CA LEU A 26 -5.87 0.40 5.32
C LEU A 26 -5.73 1.35 6.54
N HIS A 27 -4.63 2.10 6.63
CA HIS A 27 -4.37 3.04 7.73
C HIS A 27 -4.95 4.41 7.48
N GLY A 28 -4.89 4.87 6.24
CA GLY A 28 -5.35 6.19 5.90
C GLY A 28 -4.89 6.61 4.52
N TRP A 29 -5.30 7.83 4.20
CA TRP A 29 -4.92 8.52 2.99
C TRP A 29 -4.39 9.87 3.43
N ASP A 30 -3.10 10.13 3.17
CA ASP A 30 -2.49 11.42 3.42
C ASP A 30 -3.00 12.45 2.41
N ASP A 31 -3.09 13.72 2.85
CA ASP A 31 -4.04 14.71 2.33
C ASP A 31 -3.91 15.06 0.84
N ASP A 32 -2.91 14.56 0.10
CA ASP A 32 -2.82 14.85 -1.34
C ASP A 32 -2.61 13.67 -2.29
N ARG A 33 -1.99 12.53 -1.92
CA ARG A 33 -1.52 11.58 -2.98
C ARG A 33 -1.43 10.11 -2.61
N TYR A 34 -1.12 9.77 -1.37
CA TYR A 34 -0.66 8.42 -1.01
C TYR A 34 -1.62 7.74 -0.03
N VAL A 35 -1.81 6.45 -0.27
CA VAL A 35 -2.55 5.55 0.59
C VAL A 35 -1.57 4.68 1.34
N ASP A 36 -1.76 4.57 2.65
CA ASP A 36 -0.95 3.72 3.52
C ASP A 36 -1.72 2.44 3.87
N ALA A 37 -1.12 1.29 3.53
CA ALA A 37 -1.65 -0.03 3.85
C ALA A 37 -0.61 -0.86 4.60
N GLU A 38 -1.00 -1.44 5.73
CA GLU A 38 -0.17 -2.28 6.58
C GLU A 38 -0.42 -3.75 6.28
N PHE A 39 0.63 -4.48 5.91
CA PHE A 39 0.64 -5.89 5.58
C PHE A 39 1.26 -6.68 6.72
N PRO A 40 0.81 -7.92 6.98
CA PRO A 40 1.28 -8.74 8.08
C PRO A 40 2.79 -9.05 8.00
N ASP A 41 3.32 -9.13 6.79
CA ASP A 41 4.70 -9.48 6.51
C ASP A 41 5.19 -8.90 5.17
N ALA A 42 6.50 -8.94 4.93
CA ALA A 42 7.10 -8.39 3.72
C ALA A 42 6.76 -9.18 2.44
N PHE A 43 6.37 -10.45 2.58
CA PHE A 43 5.98 -11.28 1.44
C PHE A 43 4.61 -10.87 0.91
N ALA A 44 3.62 -10.68 1.78
CA ALA A 44 2.31 -10.17 1.42
C ALA A 44 2.41 -8.75 0.82
N ALA A 45 3.23 -7.89 1.42
CA ALA A 45 3.51 -6.54 0.95
C ALA A 45 4.09 -6.54 -0.48
N SER A 46 5.16 -7.31 -0.71
CA SER A 46 5.80 -7.41 -2.03
C SER A 46 4.90 -8.07 -3.08
N SER A 47 4.15 -9.11 -2.71
CA SER A 47 3.19 -9.76 -3.59
C SER A 47 2.08 -8.80 -4.03
N PHE A 48 1.56 -7.97 -3.12
CA PHE A 48 0.60 -6.93 -3.46
C PHE A 48 1.20 -5.92 -4.43
N ALA A 49 2.38 -5.36 -4.13
CA ALA A 49 3.02 -4.34 -4.97
C ALA A 49 3.35 -4.86 -6.38
N ASP A 50 3.73 -6.14 -6.51
CA ASP A 50 4.01 -6.78 -7.79
C ASP A 50 2.72 -7.04 -8.58
N CYS A 51 1.71 -7.67 -7.97
CA CYS A 51 0.45 -8.00 -8.63
C CYS A 51 -0.36 -6.76 -9.07
N SER A 52 -0.21 -5.66 -8.34
CA SER A 52 -0.92 -4.40 -8.60
C SER A 52 -0.17 -3.46 -9.55
N GLY A 53 1.04 -3.84 -10.02
CA GLY A 53 1.87 -2.97 -10.86
C GLY A 53 2.35 -1.71 -10.14
N LEU A 54 2.32 -1.70 -8.81
CA LEU A 54 2.67 -0.56 -7.97
C LEU A 54 4.18 -0.51 -7.64
N LEU A 55 4.96 -1.52 -8.02
CA LEU A 55 6.40 -1.63 -7.73
C LEU A 55 7.20 -0.34 -8.01
N GLU A 56 6.90 0.36 -9.11
CA GLU A 56 7.62 1.60 -9.49
C GLU A 56 7.13 2.84 -8.73
N TYR A 57 5.97 2.76 -8.07
CA TYR A 57 5.26 3.89 -7.47
C TYR A 57 5.05 3.75 -5.95
N ALA A 58 5.38 2.58 -5.41
CA ALA A 58 5.22 2.23 -4.02
C ALA A 58 6.54 2.36 -3.26
N PHE A 59 6.45 2.85 -2.03
CA PHE A 59 7.54 2.80 -1.08
C PHE A 59 7.13 1.95 0.10
N MET A 60 8.01 1.01 0.47
CA MET A 60 7.81 0.12 1.60
C MET A 60 8.51 0.71 2.82
N GLN A 61 7.75 0.93 3.89
CA GLN A 61 8.26 1.28 5.20
C GLN A 61 7.96 0.11 6.13
N GLN A 62 8.99 -0.60 6.57
CA GLN A 62 8.81 -1.57 7.64
C GLN A 62 8.68 -0.80 8.96
N THR A 63 7.53 -0.90 9.64
CA THR A 63 7.27 -0.26 10.94
C THR A 63 8.06 -0.96 12.04
N TRP A 64 9.39 -0.92 11.97
CA TRP A 64 10.32 -0.91 13.10
C TRP A 64 11.75 -0.81 12.57
N ASP A 65 12.23 0.43 12.43
CA ASP A 65 13.66 0.71 12.62
C ASP A 65 13.79 1.81 13.66
N ASP A 66 14.51 1.50 14.72
CA ASP A 66 14.94 2.33 15.86
C ASP A 66 15.95 3.41 15.42
N GLY A 67 15.89 3.84 14.16
CA GLY A 67 16.86 4.76 13.53
C GLY A 67 18.20 4.11 13.17
N THR A 68 18.39 2.81 13.41
CA THR A 68 19.64 2.11 13.07
C THR A 68 19.53 1.48 11.69
N VAL A 69 20.32 1.91 10.71
CA VAL A 69 20.39 1.30 9.37
C VAL A 69 20.62 -0.22 9.48
N LYS A 70 19.57 -1.04 9.41
CA LYS A 70 19.67 -2.51 9.44
C LYS A 70 19.91 -3.05 8.03
N ARG A 71 21.01 -3.79 7.86
CA ARG A 71 21.37 -4.49 6.59
C ARG A 71 20.51 -5.73 6.29
N GLY A 72 19.43 -5.96 7.04
CA GLY A 72 18.54 -7.10 6.86
C GLY A 72 17.12 -6.74 7.29
N VAL A 73 16.19 -6.78 6.34
CA VAL A 73 14.75 -6.57 6.54
C VAL A 73 14.17 -7.90 7.01
N SER A 74 13.52 -7.91 8.18
CA SER A 74 12.90 -9.14 8.70
C SER A 74 11.62 -9.40 7.93
N LEU A 75 11.54 -10.50 7.19
CA LEU A 75 10.37 -10.78 6.37
C LEU A 75 9.11 -11.02 7.19
N SER A 76 9.23 -11.51 8.44
CA SER A 76 8.12 -11.86 9.32
C SER A 76 7.53 -10.69 10.11
N LYS A 77 8.00 -9.46 9.87
CA LYS A 77 7.48 -8.26 10.53
C LYS A 77 6.52 -7.54 9.60
N THR A 78 5.55 -6.90 10.22
CA THR A 78 4.57 -6.03 9.57
C THR A 78 5.25 -4.94 8.73
N VAL A 79 4.70 -4.65 7.56
CA VAL A 79 5.23 -3.67 6.60
C VAL A 79 4.12 -2.74 6.17
N VAL A 80 4.36 -1.44 6.20
CA VAL A 80 3.48 -0.45 5.58
C VAL A 80 3.95 -0.21 4.16
N ILE A 81 3.06 -0.32 3.18
CA ILE A 81 3.28 0.18 1.84
C ILE A 81 2.47 1.45 1.67
N SER A 82 3.15 2.47 1.16
CA SER A 82 2.52 3.71 0.73
C SER A 82 2.59 3.78 -0.80
N PHE A 83 1.45 4.02 -1.46
CA PHE A 83 1.35 4.07 -2.92
C PHE A 83 0.27 5.06 -3.37
N PRO A 84 0.35 5.60 -4.59
CA PRO A 84 -0.61 6.59 -5.02
C PRO A 84 -1.93 5.97 -5.51
N MET A 85 -3.06 6.56 -5.13
CA MET A 85 -4.39 6.03 -5.47
C MET A 85 -4.66 5.95 -6.98
N TRP A 86 -4.05 6.83 -7.77
CA TRP A 86 -4.19 6.79 -9.23
C TRP A 86 -3.53 5.56 -9.86
N ALA A 87 -2.44 5.04 -9.27
CA ALA A 87 -1.78 3.85 -9.80
C ALA A 87 -2.64 2.61 -9.52
N PHE A 88 -3.33 2.59 -8.37
CA PHE A 88 -4.33 1.55 -8.08
C PHE A 88 -5.55 1.62 -9.00
N ALA A 89 -6.05 2.82 -9.32
CA ALA A 89 -7.14 2.97 -10.29
C ALA A 89 -6.76 2.42 -11.68
N ASN A 90 -5.55 2.73 -12.15
CA ASN A 90 -5.02 2.21 -13.41
C ASN A 90 -4.92 0.68 -13.41
N TYR A 91 -4.51 0.07 -12.30
CA TYR A 91 -4.46 -1.39 -12.15
C TYR A 91 -5.83 -2.05 -12.34
N LEU A 92 -6.90 -1.41 -11.87
CA LEU A 92 -8.26 -1.90 -12.04
C LEU A 92 -8.86 -1.61 -13.43
N GLU A 93 -8.12 -0.92 -14.32
CA GLU A 93 -8.59 -0.42 -15.62
C GLU A 93 -9.83 0.51 -15.50
N ILE A 94 -9.89 1.32 -14.43
CA ILE A 94 -11.00 2.26 -14.12
C ILE A 94 -10.60 3.71 -14.40
#